data_AF-A0A5C9CKT6-F1
#
_entry.id   AF-A0A5C9CKT6-F1
#
_cell.length_a   1.000
_cell.length_b   1.000
_cell.length_c   1.000
_cell.angle_alpha   90.00
_cell.angle_beta   90.00
_cell.angle_gamma   90.00
#
_symmetry.space_group_name_H-M   'P 1'
#
loop_
_entity.id
_entity.type
_entity.pdbx_description
1 polymer ?
#
loop_
_entity_poly.entity_id
_entity_poly.type
_entity_poly.pdbx_seq_one_letter_code
_entity_poly.pdbx_strand_id
1 'polypeptide(L)'
;MTRIQIYDTTLRDGSQGEGVNFSLQDKLLITQRLDELGFDFIEGGYPLSNPKDAEYFQRARDLDLKHATVTAFGMTRRRGAAPEDDTGMVALRDSQAKICVIVGKTWDLHVFEVLRVDEAENLAMIRDSVGYLH
;
A
#
# COMPACT_ATOMS: atom_id res chain seq x y z
N MET A 1 15.96 -15.28 21.13
CA MET A 1 15.89 -15.42 19.66
C MET A 1 15.21 -14.20 19.10
N THR A 2 15.70 -13.64 18.00
CA THR A 2 15.05 -12.53 17.29
C THR A 2 13.81 -13.05 16.57
N ARG A 3 12.65 -12.43 16.78
CA ARG A 3 11.43 -12.76 16.04
C ARG A 3 11.57 -12.27 14.60
N ILE A 4 11.37 -13.17 13.64
CA ILE A 4 11.22 -12.81 12.22
C ILE A 4 9.75 -12.44 12.01
N GLN A 5 9.50 -11.30 11.38
CA GLN A 5 8.15 -10.90 10.97
C GLN A 5 7.94 -11.24 9.50
N ILE A 6 6.75 -11.73 9.16
CA ILE A 6 6.37 -12.13 7.81
C ILE A 6 5.39 -11.12 7.24
N TYR A 7 5.77 -10.54 6.09
CA TYR A 7 4.97 -9.60 5.33
C TYR A 7 4.53 -10.26 4.02
N ASP A 8 3.23 -10.53 3.88
CA ASP A 8 2.65 -11.15 2.68
C ASP A 8 2.24 -10.10 1.65
N THR A 9 2.57 -10.34 0.39
CA THR A 9 2.21 -9.49 -0.76
C THR A 9 1.27 -10.17 -1.76
N THR A 10 0.65 -11.30 -1.39
CA THR A 10 -0.20 -12.10 -2.28
C THR A 10 -1.33 -11.27 -2.89
N LEU A 11 -1.97 -10.42 -2.10
CA LEU A 11 -3.12 -9.62 -2.53
C LEU A 11 -2.77 -8.35 -3.32
N ARG A 12 -1.48 -7.98 -3.38
CA ARG A 12 -0.99 -6.83 -4.16
C ARG A 12 -0.04 -7.29 -5.26
N ASP A 13 1.20 -7.58 -4.92
CA ASP A 13 2.24 -7.97 -5.90
C ASP A 13 1.89 -9.30 -6.58
N GLY A 14 1.42 -10.28 -5.79
CA GLY A 14 0.99 -11.59 -6.29
C GLY A 14 -0.22 -11.52 -7.25
N SER A 15 -1.01 -10.44 -7.18
CA SER A 15 -2.16 -10.21 -8.06
C SER A 15 -1.79 -9.58 -9.41
N GLN A 16 -0.55 -9.13 -9.60
CA GLN A 16 -0.11 -8.49 -10.85
C GLN A 16 0.26 -9.50 -11.95
N GLY A 17 0.27 -10.80 -11.63
CA GLY A 17 0.48 -11.86 -12.60
C GLY A 17 -0.64 -11.94 -13.63
N GLU A 18 -0.29 -12.21 -14.89
CA GLU A 18 -1.28 -12.40 -15.95
C GLU A 18 -2.25 -13.54 -15.58
N GLY A 19 -3.55 -13.30 -15.76
CA GLY A 19 -4.60 -14.27 -15.44
C GLY A 19 -4.97 -14.35 -13.95
N VAL A 20 -4.30 -13.59 -13.07
CA VAL A 20 -4.70 -13.51 -11.65
C VAL A 20 -5.71 -12.39 -11.47
N ASN A 21 -6.92 -12.74 -11.01
CA ASN A 21 -7.94 -11.76 -10.67
C ASN A 21 -8.74 -12.23 -9.46
N PHE A 22 -8.57 -11.57 -8.33
CA PHE A 22 -9.34 -11.86 -7.13
C PHE A 22 -10.64 -11.07 -7.15
N SER A 23 -11.77 -11.74 -6.89
CA SER A 23 -12.97 -11.02 -6.45
C SER A 23 -12.74 -10.40 -5.07
N LEU A 24 -13.62 -9.48 -4.65
CA LEU A 24 -13.58 -8.93 -3.30
C LEU A 24 -13.66 -10.05 -2.24
N GLN A 25 -14.53 -11.03 -2.47
CA GLN A 25 -14.72 -12.16 -1.56
C GLN A 25 -13.45 -13.00 -1.46
N ASP A 26 -12.74 -13.23 -2.58
CA ASP A 26 -11.48 -13.96 -2.57
C ASP A 26 -10.43 -13.22 -1.73
N LYS A 27 -10.32 -11.89 -1.90
CA LYS A 27 -9.37 -11.09 -1.11
C LYS A 27 -9.66 -11.18 0.40
N LEU A 28 -10.92 -11.10 0.81
CA LEU A 28 -11.32 -11.22 2.22
C LEU A 28 -11.03 -12.63 2.78
N LEU A 29 -11.37 -13.68 2.04
CA LEU A 29 -11.11 -15.06 2.44
C LEU A 29 -9.59 -15.31 2.57
N ILE A 30 -8.80 -14.88 1.59
CA ILE A 30 -7.34 -15.00 1.65
C ILE A 30 -6.77 -14.23 2.84
N THR A 31 -7.28 -13.02 3.13
CA THR A 31 -6.86 -12.23 4.30
C THR A 31 -7.06 -13.01 5.60
N GLN A 32 -8.24 -13.62 5.78
CA GLN A 32 -8.51 -14.44 6.96
C GLN A 32 -7.61 -15.68 7.02
N ARG A 33 -7.34 -16.34 5.88
CA ARG A 33 -6.42 -17.49 5.85
C ARG A 33 -5.00 -17.12 6.21
N LEU A 34 -4.50 -15.98 5.74
CA LEU A 34 -3.16 -15.50 6.09
C LEU A 34 -3.06 -15.16 7.58
N ASP A 35 -4.13 -14.60 8.17
CA ASP A 35 -4.23 -14.39 9.62
C ASP A 35 -4.19 -15.72 10.41
N GLU A 36 -5.00 -16.71 10.00
CA GLU A 36 -5.03 -18.05 10.61
C GLU A 36 -3.66 -18.75 10.54
N LEU A 37 -2.89 -18.51 9.48
CA LEU A 37 -1.54 -19.04 9.30
C LEU A 37 -0.46 -18.29 10.11
N GLY A 38 -0.82 -17.18 10.76
CA GLY A 38 0.06 -16.44 11.65
C GLY A 38 0.97 -15.43 10.95
N PHE A 39 0.59 -14.92 9.79
CA PHE A 39 1.32 -13.82 9.14
C PHE A 39 1.20 -12.53 9.97
N ASP A 40 2.26 -11.73 10.00
CA ASP A 40 2.26 -10.48 10.78
C ASP A 40 1.61 -9.33 10.00
N PHE A 41 1.83 -9.27 8.69
CA PHE A 41 1.33 -8.21 7.81
C PHE A 41 0.79 -8.78 6.51
N ILE A 42 -0.31 -8.18 6.03
CA ILE A 42 -0.95 -8.53 4.77
C ILE A 42 -1.09 -7.26 3.94
N GLU A 43 -0.41 -7.20 2.80
CA GLU A 43 -0.52 -6.07 1.87
C GLU A 43 -1.82 -6.14 1.06
N GLY A 44 -2.82 -5.40 1.52
CA GLY A 44 -4.20 -5.49 1.05
C GLY A 44 -4.45 -5.01 -0.38
N GLY A 45 -3.50 -4.29 -0.97
CA GLY A 45 -3.61 -3.68 -2.29
C GLY A 45 -3.32 -2.18 -2.26
N TYR A 46 -3.71 -1.49 -3.33
CA TYR A 46 -3.53 -0.05 -3.48
C TYR A 46 -4.91 0.63 -3.52
N PRO A 47 -5.31 1.37 -2.47
CA PRO A 47 -6.66 1.95 -2.36
C PRO A 47 -7.13 2.76 -3.59
N LEU A 48 -6.22 3.44 -4.29
CA LEU A 48 -6.56 4.25 -5.48
C LEU A 48 -6.66 3.40 -6.77
N SER A 49 -6.14 2.17 -6.79
CA SER A 49 -5.93 1.44 -8.05
C SER A 49 -7.24 1.13 -8.78
N ASN A 50 -8.28 0.72 -8.04
CA ASN A 50 -9.57 0.36 -8.58
C ASN A 50 -10.65 0.34 -7.47
N PRO A 51 -11.95 0.41 -7.82
CA PRO A 51 -13.03 0.42 -6.82
C PRO A 51 -13.07 -0.80 -5.89
N LYS A 52 -12.62 -1.97 -6.35
CA LYS A 52 -12.59 -3.21 -5.57
C LYS A 52 -11.54 -3.15 -4.46
N ASP A 53 -10.40 -2.50 -4.70
CA ASP A 53 -9.38 -2.27 -3.67
C ASP A 53 -9.91 -1.31 -2.60
N ALA A 54 -10.58 -0.22 -3.00
CA ALA A 54 -11.23 0.69 -2.05
C ALA A 54 -12.30 -0.05 -1.21
N GLU A 55 -13.16 -0.86 -1.83
CA GLU A 55 -14.15 -1.67 -1.11
C GLU A 55 -13.48 -2.72 -0.20
N TYR A 56 -12.38 -3.32 -0.63
CA TYR A 56 -11.60 -4.26 0.19
C TYR A 56 -11.16 -3.62 1.51
N PHE A 57 -10.57 -2.42 1.49
CA PHE A 57 -10.16 -1.74 2.73
C PHE A 57 -11.37 -1.39 3.61
N GLN A 58 -12.54 -1.13 3.02
CA GLN A 58 -13.76 -0.92 3.79
C GLN A 58 -14.21 -2.18 4.53
N ARG A 59 -14.27 -3.31 3.83
CA ARG A 59 -14.72 -4.60 4.37
C ARG A 59 -13.69 -5.27 5.28
N ALA A 60 -12.41 -5.10 5.00
CA ALA A 60 -11.33 -5.70 5.78
C ALA A 60 -11.30 -5.20 7.23
N ARG A 61 -11.83 -4.00 7.49
CA ARG A 61 -11.98 -3.45 8.86
C ARG A 61 -12.97 -4.22 9.71
N ASP A 62 -13.95 -4.87 9.09
CA ASP A 62 -14.96 -5.65 9.78
C ASP A 62 -14.49 -7.09 10.06
N LEU A 63 -13.28 -7.46 9.61
CA LEU A 63 -12.69 -8.76 9.89
C LEU A 63 -12.12 -8.81 11.30
N ASP A 64 -12.47 -9.88 12.03
CA ASP A 64 -11.93 -10.16 13.37
C ASP A 64 -10.57 -10.88 13.30
N LEU A 65 -9.56 -10.18 12.76
CA LEU A 65 -8.20 -10.70 12.63
C LEU A 65 -7.52 -10.78 14.01
N LYS A 66 -6.85 -11.91 14.29
CA LYS A 66 -6.23 -12.19 15.59
C LYS A 66 -4.75 -11.86 15.64
N HIS A 67 -4.08 -11.86 14.49
CA HIS A 67 -2.63 -11.81 14.39
C HIS A 67 -2.16 -10.74 13.39
N ALA A 68 -2.69 -10.78 12.17
CA ALA A 68 -2.23 -9.98 11.05
C ALA A 68 -2.73 -8.54 11.11
N THR A 69 -1.87 -7.62 10.68
CA THR A 69 -2.26 -6.24 10.38
C THR A 69 -2.34 -6.04 8.86
N VAL A 70 -3.51 -5.62 8.37
CA VAL A 70 -3.68 -5.22 6.97
C VAL A 70 -2.96 -3.90 6.73
N THR A 71 -2.14 -3.85 5.68
CA THR A 71 -1.39 -2.68 5.24
C THR A 71 -1.91 -2.16 3.91
N ALA A 72 -1.83 -0.85 3.69
CA ALA A 72 -2.16 -0.21 2.42
C ALA A 72 -0.89 0.15 1.66
N PHE A 73 -0.76 -0.32 0.41
CA PHE A 73 0.37 0.02 -0.45
C PHE A 73 0.09 1.28 -1.24
N GLY A 74 1.11 2.11 -1.43
CA GLY A 74 1.06 3.23 -2.38
C GLY A 74 2.42 3.79 -2.73
N MET A 75 2.42 4.89 -3.48
CA MET A 75 3.62 5.60 -3.94
C MET A 75 3.69 6.98 -3.30
N THR A 76 4.86 7.61 -3.29
CA THR A 76 5.00 9.02 -2.87
C THR A 76 4.11 9.96 -3.68
N ARG A 77 3.81 11.15 -3.14
CA ARG A 77 3.04 12.21 -3.81
C ARG A 77 3.57 12.49 -5.21
N ARG A 78 2.71 12.91 -6.13
CA ARG A 78 3.14 13.34 -7.47
C ARG A 78 3.97 14.63 -7.40
N ARG A 79 4.87 14.80 -8.37
CA ARG A 79 5.65 16.04 -8.53
C ARG A 79 4.72 17.25 -8.63
N GLY A 80 5.06 18.34 -7.94
CA GLY A 80 4.29 19.59 -8.00
C GLY A 80 2.89 19.56 -7.36
N ALA A 81 2.52 18.47 -6.67
CA ALA A 81 1.32 18.42 -5.84
C ALA A 81 1.72 18.40 -4.37
N ALA A 82 0.96 19.07 -3.51
CA ALA A 82 1.01 18.88 -2.06
C ALA A 82 0.38 17.52 -1.70
N PRO A 83 0.80 16.84 -0.61
CA PRO A 83 0.27 15.52 -0.28
C PRO A 83 -1.24 15.52 0.01
N GLU A 84 -1.80 16.60 0.54
CA GLU A 84 -3.24 16.78 0.76
C GLU A 84 -4.06 16.89 -0.54
N ASP A 85 -3.42 17.34 -1.64
CA ASP A 85 -4.04 17.46 -2.96
C ASP A 85 -3.78 16.24 -3.85
N ASP A 86 -2.90 15.32 -3.41
CA ASP A 86 -2.59 14.10 -4.14
C ASP A 86 -3.63 13.00 -3.85
N THR A 87 -4.34 12.57 -4.89
CA THR A 87 -5.38 11.55 -4.77
C THR A 87 -4.89 10.20 -4.23
N GLY A 88 -3.63 9.84 -4.46
CA GLY A 88 -3.04 8.61 -3.94
C GLY A 88 -2.77 8.71 -2.44
N MET A 89 -2.22 9.84 -2.00
CA MET A 89 -2.02 10.15 -0.58
C MET A 89 -3.35 10.20 0.17
N VAL A 90 -4.35 10.89 -0.37
CA VAL A 90 -5.70 10.96 0.21
C VAL A 90 -6.32 9.57 0.29
N ALA A 91 -6.22 8.75 -0.76
CA ALA A 91 -6.74 7.39 -0.74
C ALA A 91 -6.03 6.48 0.29
N LEU A 92 -4.71 6.64 0.48
CA LEU A 92 -3.97 5.93 1.54
C LEU A 92 -4.47 6.32 2.94
N ARG A 93 -4.58 7.62 3.21
CA ARG A 93 -5.14 8.14 4.47
C ARG A 93 -6.56 7.61 4.71
N ASP A 94 -7.40 7.70 3.68
CA ASP A 94 -8.83 7.35 3.77
C ASP A 94 -9.07 5.82 3.77
N SER A 95 -8.06 5.02 3.41
CA SER A 95 -8.12 3.55 3.56
C SER A 95 -8.27 3.12 5.02
N GLN A 96 -7.80 3.96 5.94
CA GLN A 96 -7.75 3.69 7.39
C GLN A 96 -6.95 2.43 7.75
N ALA A 97 -6.08 1.95 6.85
CA ALA A 97 -5.12 0.92 7.21
C ALA A 97 -4.19 1.44 8.31
N LYS A 98 -3.91 0.61 9.31
CA LYS A 98 -3.03 1.01 10.44
C LYS A 98 -1.60 1.31 10.00
N ILE A 99 -1.18 0.71 8.89
CA ILE A 99 0.17 0.86 8.33
C ILE A 99 0.02 1.15 6.84
N CYS A 100 0.61 2.27 6.41
CA CYS A 100 0.80 2.58 5.00
C CYS A 100 2.22 2.22 4.57
N VAL A 101 2.35 1.46 3.48
CA VAL A 101 3.62 1.10 2.87
C VAL A 101 3.80 1.92 1.60
N ILE A 102 4.75 2.84 1.64
CA ILE A 102 5.02 3.78 0.54
C ILE A 102 6.31 3.38 -0.17
N VAL A 103 6.28 3.40 -1.50
CA VAL A 103 7.50 3.30 -2.32
C VAL A 103 7.85 4.63 -2.96
N GLY A 104 9.14 4.97 -2.94
CA GLY A 104 9.73 6.11 -3.64
C GLY A 104 10.90 5.64 -4.51
N LYS A 105 11.16 6.31 -5.64
CA LYS A 105 12.28 5.94 -6.50
C LYS A 105 13.58 6.51 -5.95
N THR A 106 14.60 5.67 -5.82
CA THR A 106 15.91 6.05 -5.26
C THR A 106 17.05 5.96 -6.26
N TRP A 107 16.83 5.35 -7.42
CA TRP A 107 17.81 5.36 -8.51
C TRP A 107 17.68 6.66 -9.30
N ASP A 108 18.77 7.43 -9.31
CA ASP A 108 18.99 8.68 -10.01
C ASP A 108 18.52 8.63 -11.48
N LEU A 109 18.79 7.55 -12.22
CA LEU A 109 18.25 7.37 -13.57
C LEU A 109 16.71 7.48 -13.60
N HIS A 110 16.02 6.84 -12.67
CA HIS A 110 14.56 6.92 -12.62
C HIS A 110 14.05 8.26 -12.10
N VAL A 111 14.80 8.92 -11.23
CA VAL A 111 14.46 10.28 -10.76
C VAL A 111 14.45 11.24 -11.94
N PHE A 112 15.50 11.23 -12.76
CA PHE A 112 15.61 12.14 -13.90
C PHE A 112 14.72 11.74 -15.09
N GLU A 113 14.62 10.46 -15.43
CA GLU A 113 13.94 10.03 -16.66
C GLU A 113 12.44 9.70 -16.46
N VAL A 114 12.08 9.10 -15.32
CA VAL A 114 10.70 8.63 -15.06
C VAL A 114 9.92 9.69 -14.28
N LEU A 115 10.48 10.16 -13.16
CA LEU A 115 9.82 11.20 -12.36
C LEU A 115 9.98 12.58 -12.99
N ARG A 116 11.08 12.81 -13.73
CA ARG A 116 11.42 14.09 -14.37
C ARG A 116 11.48 15.24 -13.36
N VAL A 117 12.18 14.99 -12.27
CA VAL A 117 12.48 15.94 -11.20
C VAL A 117 13.96 15.87 -10.85
N ASP A 118 14.47 16.84 -10.10
CA ASP A 118 15.80 16.77 -9.52
C ASP A 118 15.80 15.97 -8.20
N GLU A 119 17.00 15.74 -7.65
CA GLU A 119 17.15 15.02 -6.38
C GLU A 119 16.48 15.73 -5.21
N ALA A 120 16.49 17.07 -5.21
CA ALA A 120 15.92 17.87 -4.14
C ALA A 120 14.39 17.72 -4.08
N GLU A 121 13.70 17.79 -5.22
CA GLU A 121 12.27 17.53 -5.30
C GLU A 121 11.95 16.07 -5.01
N ASN A 122 12.77 15.08 -5.43
CA ASN A 122 12.55 13.69 -5.05
C ASN A 122 12.61 13.46 -3.53
N LEU A 123 13.60 14.06 -2.86
CA LEU A 123 13.70 14.03 -1.40
C LEU A 123 12.52 14.75 -0.73
N ALA A 124 12.08 15.89 -1.28
CA ALA A 124 10.89 16.58 -0.81
C ALA A 124 9.64 15.70 -0.96
N MET A 125 9.42 15.07 -2.11
CA MET A 125 8.32 14.15 -2.36
C MET A 125 8.28 13.02 -1.32
N ILE A 126 9.42 12.39 -1.03
CA ILE A 126 9.53 11.33 -0.02
C ILE A 126 9.16 11.88 1.37
N ARG A 127 9.81 12.97 1.80
CA ARG A 127 9.61 13.57 3.12
C ARG A 127 8.15 13.98 3.34
N ASP A 128 7.57 14.68 2.37
CA ASP A 128 6.22 15.23 2.48
C ASP A 128 5.19 14.08 2.52
N SER A 129 5.42 13.00 1.77
CA SER A 129 4.55 11.81 1.77
C SER A 129 4.59 11.08 3.10
N VAL A 130 5.78 10.86 3.66
CA VAL A 130 5.95 10.24 4.97
C VAL A 130 5.36 11.13 6.07
N GLY A 131 5.58 12.44 6.01
CA GLY A 131 5.06 13.39 6.99
C GLY A 131 3.54 13.53 6.96
N TYR A 132 2.90 13.33 5.81
CA TYR A 132 1.45 13.39 5.69
C TYR A 132 0.73 12.12 6.18
N LEU A 133 1.37 10.94 6.09
CA LEU A 133 0.79 9.67 6.52
C LEU A 133 1.18 9.26 7.96
N HIS A 134 2.01 10.04 8.64
CA HIS A 134 2.41 9.84 10.04
C HIS A 134 1.49 10.59 11.01
#